data_AF-A0AAW6URT7-F1
#
_entry.id   AF-A0AAW6URT7-F1
#
_cell.length_a   1.000
_cell.length_b   1.000
_cell.length_c   1.000
_cell.angle_alpha   90.00
_cell.angle_beta   90.00
_cell.angle_gamma   90.00
#
_symmetry.space_group_name_H-M   'P 1'
#
loop_
_entity.id
_entity.type
_entity.pdbx_description
1 polymer ?
#
loop_
_entity_poly.entity_id
_entity_poly.type
_entity_poly.pdbx_seq_one_letter_code
_entity_poly.pdbx_strand_id
1 'polypeptide(L)'
;MNKSTLNKVGIALLLFLFSHTSFSSTLKDDDTYIPKYTDFILECSDYIVGEKHPNNATEKNIPIYLSYHQVSESTGRQITEELMKLKRFLPKLNLPAFLNGRDREYAITFCAVVTHDKIKALEKSLSIKK
;
A
#
# COMPACT_ATOMS: atom_id res chain seq x y z
N MET A 1 49.09 23.61 -10.91
CA MET A 1 48.43 22.67 -9.98
C MET A 1 47.46 23.44 -9.12
N ASN A 2 46.15 23.40 -9.40
CA ASN A 2 45.14 23.83 -8.44
C ASN A 2 43.87 22.98 -8.62
N LYS A 3 43.36 22.51 -7.48
CA LYS A 3 42.50 21.33 -7.33
C LYS A 3 41.05 21.64 -7.71
N SER A 4 40.46 20.66 -8.40
CA SER A 4 39.04 20.53 -8.75
C SER A 4 38.10 20.87 -7.59
N THR A 5 37.31 21.93 -7.75
CA THR A 5 36.12 22.25 -6.94
C THR A 5 34.84 21.73 -7.60
N LEU A 6 34.94 20.63 -8.35
CA LEU A 6 33.82 20.09 -9.11
C LEU A 6 33.50 18.67 -8.64
N ASN A 7 33.24 18.45 -7.35
CA ASN A 7 32.76 17.13 -6.90
C ASN A 7 32.21 17.04 -5.46
N LYS A 8 31.19 17.82 -5.06
CA LYS A 8 30.49 17.53 -3.78
C LYS A 8 28.97 17.64 -3.88
N VAL A 9 28.45 18.62 -4.62
CA VAL A 9 27.00 18.83 -4.74
C VAL A 9 26.34 17.75 -5.62
N GLY A 10 26.99 17.32 -6.71
CA GLY A 10 26.47 16.28 -7.59
C GLY A 10 26.39 14.89 -6.95
N ILE A 11 27.38 14.55 -6.11
CA ILE A 11 27.41 13.25 -5.40
C ILE A 11 26.31 13.18 -4.35
N ALA A 12 26.04 14.27 -3.63
CA ALA A 12 24.96 14.32 -2.63
C ALA A 12 23.56 14.20 -3.29
N LEU A 13 23.37 14.81 -4.47
CA LEU A 13 22.12 14.73 -5.22
C LEU A 13 21.89 13.32 -5.79
N LEU A 14 22.94 12.66 -6.27
CA LEU A 14 22.88 11.26 -6.74
C LEU A 14 22.57 10.30 -5.58
N LEU A 15 23.20 10.48 -4.41
CA LEU A 15 22.92 9.65 -3.23
C LEU A 15 21.48 9.78 -2.71
N PHE A 16 20.87 10.97 -2.80
CA PHE A 16 19.46 11.19 -2.46
C PHE A 16 18.50 10.50 -3.45
N LEU A 17 18.86 10.45 -4.73
CA LEU A 17 18.03 9.77 -5.74
C LEU A 17 18.09 8.24 -5.61
N PHE A 18 19.21 7.67 -5.14
CA PHE A 18 19.34 6.22 -4.92
C PHE A 18 18.65 5.72 -3.63
N SER A 19 18.36 6.57 -2.65
CA SER A 19 17.62 6.14 -1.44
C SER A 19 16.12 5.88 -1.69
N HIS A 20 15.56 6.34 -2.82
CA HIS A 20 14.15 6.11 -3.15
C HIS A 20 13.92 4.91 -4.08
N THR A 21 14.96 4.33 -4.69
CA THR A 21 14.81 3.25 -5.68
C THR A 21 15.05 1.84 -5.13
N SER A 22 15.50 1.69 -3.88
CA SER A 22 15.87 0.39 -3.31
C SER A 22 14.70 -0.48 -2.83
N PHE A 23 13.45 -0.01 -2.94
CA PHE A 23 12.28 -0.82 -2.55
C PHE A 23 11.70 -1.64 -3.71
N SER A 24 12.18 -1.47 -4.95
CA SER A 24 11.55 -2.07 -6.14
C SER A 24 12.13 -3.41 -6.60
N SER A 25 13.29 -3.85 -6.10
CA SER A 25 14.01 -5.01 -6.68
C SER A 25 13.74 -6.36 -6.00
N THR A 26 12.82 -6.42 -5.04
CA THR A 26 12.45 -7.68 -4.35
C THR A 26 11.00 -8.12 -4.64
N LEU A 27 10.40 -7.60 -5.71
CA LEU A 27 9.23 -8.22 -6.35
C LEU A 27 9.73 -9.11 -7.49
N LYS A 28 10.23 -10.29 -7.16
CA LYS A 28 10.37 -11.37 -8.14
C LYS A 28 9.03 -12.08 -8.23
N ASP A 29 8.55 -12.21 -9.47
CA ASP A 29 7.38 -12.97 -9.91
C ASP A 29 7.30 -14.34 -9.23
N ASP A 30 6.48 -14.43 -8.19
CA ASP A 30 5.89 -15.68 -7.75
C ASP A 30 4.37 -15.48 -7.85
N ASP A 31 3.82 -15.93 -8.98
CA ASP A 31 2.40 -15.86 -9.34
C ASP A 31 1.49 -16.69 -8.41
N THR A 32 2.04 -17.25 -7.33
CA THR A 32 1.36 -18.12 -6.39
C THR A 32 1.09 -17.50 -5.02
N TYR A 33 0.72 -16.21 -4.91
CA TYR A 33 0.27 -15.71 -3.60
C TYR A 33 -0.62 -14.44 -3.62
N ILE A 34 -1.88 -14.58 -4.05
CA ILE A 34 -2.99 -13.65 -3.70
C ILE A 34 -3.03 -13.26 -2.20
N PRO A 35 -2.57 -14.09 -1.23
CA PRO A 35 -2.57 -13.71 0.19
C PRO A 35 -1.42 -12.80 0.66
N LYS A 36 -0.39 -12.44 -0.13
CA LYS A 36 0.80 -11.76 0.49
C LYS A 36 0.54 -10.31 0.85
N TYR A 37 -0.52 -9.74 0.29
CA TYR A 37 -0.64 -8.31 0.11
C TYR A 37 -2.10 -7.80 0.25
N THR A 38 -3.09 -8.69 0.31
CA THR A 38 -4.50 -8.32 0.57
C THR A 38 -4.73 -7.83 2.01
N ASP A 39 -3.86 -8.25 2.93
CA ASP A 39 -3.73 -7.81 4.31
C ASP A 39 -3.45 -6.30 4.47
N PHE A 40 -2.58 -5.73 3.63
CA PHE A 40 -2.30 -4.28 3.65
C PHE A 40 -3.53 -3.46 3.29
N ILE A 41 -4.36 -3.90 2.34
CA ILE A 41 -5.57 -3.16 1.96
C ILE A 41 -6.55 -3.14 3.14
N LEU A 42 -6.72 -4.28 3.82
CA LEU A 42 -7.57 -4.38 5.00
C LEU A 42 -7.07 -3.47 6.13
N GLU A 43 -5.82 -3.63 6.56
CA GLU A 43 -5.29 -2.87 7.70
C GLU A 43 -5.10 -1.40 7.41
N CYS A 44 -4.70 -1.01 6.19
CA CYS A 44 -4.66 0.41 5.82
C CYS A 44 -6.05 1.01 5.72
N SER A 45 -7.07 0.26 5.28
CA SER A 45 -8.45 0.77 5.31
C SER A 45 -8.91 1.04 6.74
N ASP A 46 -8.66 0.10 7.67
CA ASP A 46 -9.02 0.26 9.08
C ASP A 46 -8.21 1.38 9.74
N TYR A 47 -6.92 1.51 9.43
CA TYR A 47 -6.08 2.55 9.99
C TYR A 47 -6.48 3.95 9.47
N ILE A 48 -6.59 4.13 8.15
CA ILE A 48 -6.79 5.44 7.53
C ILE A 48 -8.24 5.90 7.62
N VAL A 49 -9.20 5.01 7.35
CA VAL A 49 -10.63 5.35 7.36
C VAL A 49 -11.20 5.17 8.76
N GLY A 50 -10.82 4.11 9.48
CA GLY A 50 -11.31 3.86 10.83
C GLY A 50 -10.92 4.93 11.85
N GLU A 51 -9.79 5.63 11.67
CA GLU A 51 -9.44 6.80 12.49
C GLU A 51 -10.54 7.89 12.43
N LYS A 52 -11.09 8.15 11.23
CA LYS A 52 -12.16 9.14 11.03
C LYS A 52 -13.55 8.58 11.30
N HIS A 53 -13.69 7.25 11.27
CA HIS A 53 -14.96 6.53 11.41
C HIS A 53 -14.82 5.36 12.40
N PRO A 54 -14.62 5.64 13.70
CA PRO A 54 -14.26 4.61 14.69
C PRO A 54 -15.30 3.50 14.88
N ASN A 55 -16.56 3.76 14.48
CA ASN A 55 -17.65 2.80 14.57
C ASN A 55 -17.85 1.97 13.30
N ASN A 56 -17.07 2.21 12.24
CA ASN A 56 -17.15 1.41 11.04
C ASN A 56 -16.44 0.08 11.21
N ALA A 57 -17.11 -1.00 10.81
CA ALA A 57 -16.45 -2.27 10.56
C ALA A 57 -15.55 -2.17 9.31
N THR A 58 -14.52 -3.02 9.24
CA THR A 58 -13.59 -3.08 8.10
C THR A 58 -14.27 -3.11 6.74
N GLU A 59 -15.35 -3.88 6.60
CA GLU A 59 -16.11 -3.98 5.35
C GLU A 59 -16.62 -2.62 4.85
N LYS A 60 -16.97 -1.70 5.76
CA LYS A 60 -17.37 -0.33 5.42
C LYS A 60 -16.18 0.59 5.14
N ASN A 61 -15.01 0.30 5.72
CA ASN A 61 -13.79 1.08 5.53
C ASN A 61 -13.16 0.84 4.15
N ILE A 62 -13.18 -0.40 3.66
CA ILE A 62 -12.57 -0.80 2.39
C ILE A 62 -13.08 0.05 1.20
N PRO A 63 -14.39 0.16 0.89
CA PRO A 63 -14.83 0.90 -0.29
C PRO A 63 -14.49 2.39 -0.22
N ILE A 64 -14.51 2.99 0.98
CA ILE A 64 -14.07 4.38 1.19
C ILE A 64 -12.57 4.49 0.89
N TYR A 65 -11.76 3.57 1.42
CA TYR A 65 -10.33 3.55 1.17
C TYR A 65 -9.99 3.35 -0.31
N LEU A 66 -10.68 2.43 -1.00
CA LEU A 66 -10.51 2.19 -2.43
C LEU A 66 -10.87 3.42 -3.29
N SER A 67 -11.82 4.24 -2.84
CA SER A 67 -12.14 5.50 -3.52
C SER A 67 -10.97 6.49 -3.52
N TYR A 68 -10.13 6.48 -2.47
CA TYR A 68 -8.90 7.29 -2.43
C TYR A 68 -7.88 6.86 -3.48
N HIS A 69 -7.95 5.60 -3.91
CA HIS A 69 -7.16 5.01 -5.00
C HIS A 69 -7.85 5.11 -6.37
N GLN A 70 -8.94 5.87 -6.48
CA GLN A 70 -9.69 6.09 -7.72
C GLN A 70 -10.27 4.79 -8.33
N VAL A 71 -10.49 3.77 -7.50
CA VAL A 71 -11.15 2.53 -7.93
C VAL A 71 -12.64 2.81 -8.14
N SER A 72 -13.20 2.35 -9.26
CA SER A 72 -14.63 2.52 -9.55
C SER A 72 -15.49 1.84 -8.48
N GLU A 73 -16.68 2.37 -8.17
CA GLU A 73 -17.58 1.78 -7.17
C GLU A 73 -17.88 0.30 -7.47
N SER A 74 -18.13 -0.03 -8.74
CA SER A 74 -18.45 -1.40 -9.16
C SER A 74 -17.28 -2.38 -8.94
N THR A 75 -16.04 -1.92 -9.19
CA THR A 75 -14.81 -2.68 -8.94
C THR A 75 -14.53 -2.76 -7.46
N GLY A 76 -14.70 -1.66 -6.73
CA GLY A 76 -14.48 -1.57 -5.30
C GLY A 76 -15.39 -2.51 -4.51
N ARG A 77 -16.64 -2.66 -4.95
CA ARG A 77 -17.57 -3.66 -4.38
C ARG A 77 -17.04 -5.09 -4.55
N GLN A 78 -16.60 -5.46 -5.76
CA GLN A 78 -16.05 -6.80 -6.02
C GLN A 78 -14.77 -7.07 -5.23
N ILE A 79 -13.86 -6.09 -5.16
CA ILE A 79 -12.65 -6.19 -4.33
C ILE A 79 -13.02 -6.39 -2.86
N THR A 80 -13.98 -5.61 -2.35
CA THR A 80 -14.45 -5.72 -0.96
C THR A 80 -14.98 -7.13 -0.67
N GLU A 81 -15.84 -7.65 -1.53
CA GLU A 81 -16.39 -9.01 -1.40
C GLU A 81 -15.29 -10.09 -1.37
N GLU A 82 -14.30 -10.03 -2.27
CA GLU A 82 -13.19 -10.98 -2.27
C GLU A 82 -12.29 -10.85 -1.03
N LEU A 83 -11.95 -9.61 -0.63
CA LEU A 83 -11.16 -9.36 0.57
C LEU A 83 -11.85 -9.90 1.83
N MET A 84 -13.18 -9.75 1.93
CA MET A 84 -13.94 -10.24 3.07
C MET A 84 -14.00 -11.78 3.13
N LYS A 85 -14.04 -12.47 1.99
CA LYS A 85 -13.90 -13.95 1.95
C LYS A 85 -12.54 -14.41 2.47
N LEU A 86 -11.49 -13.64 2.19
CA LEU A 86 -10.11 -13.96 2.56
C LEU A 86 -9.76 -13.51 3.98
N LYS A 87 -10.43 -12.49 4.54
CA LYS A 87 -10.09 -11.83 5.82
C LYS A 87 -9.77 -12.80 6.96
N ARG A 88 -10.55 -13.88 7.13
CA ARG A 88 -10.36 -14.86 8.21
C ARG A 88 -9.09 -15.71 8.08
N PHE A 89 -8.52 -15.77 6.89
CA PHE A 89 -7.33 -16.56 6.57
C PHE A 89 -6.06 -15.72 6.47
N LEU A 90 -6.20 -14.38 6.48
CA LEU A 90 -5.08 -13.46 6.35
C LEU A 90 -4.42 -13.23 7.71
N PRO A 91 -3.07 -13.21 7.77
CA PRO A 91 -2.37 -12.82 8.98
C PRO A 91 -2.64 -11.33 9.30
N LYS A 92 -2.61 -10.98 10.58
CA LYS A 92 -2.56 -9.57 10.99
C LYS A 92 -1.13 -9.06 10.87
N LEU A 93 -0.94 -7.96 10.14
CA LEU A 93 0.30 -7.21 10.00
C LEU A 93 0.64 -6.38 11.25
N ASN A 94 -0.35 -6.10 12.11
CA ASN A 94 -0.20 -5.21 13.27
C ASN A 94 0.28 -3.81 12.86
N LEU A 95 -0.25 -3.31 11.75
CA LEU A 95 0.13 -2.03 11.18
C LEU A 95 0.00 -0.85 12.17
N PRO A 96 -1.03 -0.75 13.03
CA PRO A 96 -1.09 0.31 14.04
C PRO A 96 0.11 0.30 15.00
N ALA A 97 0.62 -0.87 15.36
CA ALA A 97 1.81 -0.99 16.22
C ALA A 97 3.07 -0.58 15.47
N PHE A 98 3.21 -0.98 14.19
CA PHE A 98 4.32 -0.57 13.34
C PHE A 98 4.36 0.95 13.09
N LEU A 99 3.19 1.57 12.96
CA LEU A 99 3.04 3.01 12.72
C LEU A 99 3.05 3.83 14.01
N ASN A 100 3.08 3.20 15.18
CA ASN A 100 3.07 3.92 16.46
C ASN A 100 4.32 4.81 16.60
N GLY A 101 4.12 6.06 17.04
CA GLY A 101 5.19 7.05 17.17
C GLY A 101 5.74 7.60 15.85
N ARG A 102 5.20 7.18 14.69
CA ARG A 102 5.52 7.77 13.38
C ARG A 102 4.57 8.93 13.09
N ASP A 103 5.02 9.85 12.24
CA ASP A 103 4.15 10.90 11.72
C ASP A 103 2.98 10.27 10.95
N ARG A 104 1.80 10.83 11.14
CA ARG A 104 0.57 10.49 10.43
C ARG A 104 0.75 10.60 8.91
N GLU A 105 1.51 11.59 8.44
CA GLU A 105 1.80 11.72 7.00
C GLU A 105 2.59 10.51 6.48
N TYR A 106 3.60 10.05 7.23
CA TYR A 106 4.35 8.85 6.88
C TYR A 106 3.44 7.62 6.77
N ALA A 107 2.52 7.44 7.73
CA ALA A 107 1.58 6.33 7.73
C ALA A 107 0.65 6.35 6.50
N ILE A 108 0.12 7.54 6.15
CA ILE A 108 -0.71 7.72 4.96
C ILE A 108 0.08 7.39 3.69
N THR A 109 1.30 7.93 3.56
CA THR A 109 2.15 7.68 2.39
C THR A 109 2.52 6.21 2.28
N PHE A 110 2.90 5.57 3.39
CA PHE A 110 3.19 4.15 3.44
C PHE A 110 1.99 3.34 2.94
N CYS A 111 0.81 3.58 3.51
CA CYS A 111 -0.41 2.90 3.10
C CYS A 111 -0.74 3.11 1.62
N ALA A 112 -0.66 4.35 1.14
CA ALA A 112 -0.92 4.66 -0.26
C ALA A 112 0.02 3.90 -1.20
N VAL A 113 1.33 3.94 -0.92
CA VAL A 113 2.36 3.29 -1.75
C VAL A 113 2.19 1.78 -1.73
N VAL A 114 2.07 1.17 -0.55
CA VAL A 114 2.00 -0.29 -0.47
C VAL A 114 0.70 -0.79 -1.09
N THR A 115 -0.45 -0.13 -0.89
CA THR A 115 -1.71 -0.67 -1.42
C THR A 115 -1.92 -0.47 -2.91
N HIS A 116 -1.26 0.51 -3.54
CA HIS A 116 -1.47 0.84 -4.96
C HIS A 116 -1.30 -0.35 -5.90
N ASP A 117 -0.14 -1.01 -5.87
CA ASP A 117 0.14 -2.13 -6.78
C ASP A 117 -0.73 -3.36 -6.48
N LYS A 118 -1.13 -3.50 -5.22
CA LYS A 118 -1.96 -4.60 -4.72
C LYS A 118 -3.39 -4.47 -5.20
N ILE A 119 -3.93 -3.24 -5.17
CA ILE A 119 -5.24 -2.91 -5.74
C ILE A 119 -5.25 -3.23 -7.22
N LYS A 120 -4.24 -2.77 -7.99
CA LYS A 120 -4.13 -3.07 -9.43
C LYS A 120 -4.08 -4.56 -9.72
N ALA A 121 -3.33 -5.33 -8.93
CA ALA A 121 -3.26 -6.78 -9.07
C ALA A 121 -4.63 -7.45 -8.85
N LEU A 122 -5.39 -6.99 -7.84
CA LEU A 122 -6.74 -7.48 -7.59
C LEU A 122 -7.70 -7.12 -8.72
N GLU A 123 -7.67 -5.88 -9.22
CA GLU A 123 -8.49 -5.43 -10.36
C GLU A 123 -8.26 -6.29 -11.60
N LYS A 124 -6.99 -6.58 -11.90
CA LYS A 124 -6.61 -7.48 -13.00
C LYS A 124 -7.15 -8.90 -12.77
N SER A 125 -7.00 -9.45 -11.56
CA SER A 125 -7.50 -10.80 -11.25
C SER A 125 -9.02 -10.91 -11.39
N LEU A 126 -9.76 -9.87 -10.99
CA LEU A 126 -11.21 -9.80 -11.07
C LEU A 126 -11.70 -9.64 -12.51
N SER A 127 -10.98 -8.87 -13.32
CA SER A 127 -11.30 -8.68 -14.74
C SER A 127 -11.14 -9.97 -15.56
N ILE A 128 -10.22 -10.86 -15.15
CA ILE A 128 -10.01 -12.18 -15.77
C ILE A 128 -11.11 -13.18 -15.37
N LYS A 129 -11.77 -12.98 -14.22
CA LYS A 129 -12.87 -13.85 -13.75
C LYS A 129 -14.23 -13.55 -14.44
N LYS A 130 -14.34 -12.46 -15.21
CA LYS A 130 -15.55 -12.10 -15.98
C LYS A 130 -15.55 -12.78 -17.34
#